data_AF-A0A958AUB4-F1
#
_entry.id   AF-A0A958AUB4-F1
#
_cell.length_a   1.000
_cell.length_b   1.000
_cell.length_c   1.000
_cell.angle_alpha   90.00
_cell.angle_beta   90.00
_cell.angle_gamma   90.00
#
_symmetry.space_group_name_H-M   'P 1'
#
loop_
_entity.id
_entity.type
_entity.pdbx_description
1 polymer ?
#
loop_
_entity_poly.entity_id
_entity_poly.type
_entity_poly.pdbx_seq_one_letter_code
_entity_poly.pdbx_strand_id
1 'polypeptide(L)'
;MTTTATNYTLSGWDLSELLAEPTDAIVSAQLADIEEEVGTFEGLRSRLEAESQTPDEVHMAVGRYEQIIRKAWSLAYYGHLWFSADTQSTA
;
A
#
# COMPACT_ATOMS: atom_id res chain seq x y z
N MET A 1 47.47 1.83 -17.02
CA MET A 1 46.36 1.89 -16.05
C MET A 1 45.33 0.87 -16.51
N THR A 2 45.11 -0.18 -15.74
CA THR A 2 44.16 -1.26 -16.07
C THR A 2 42.82 -0.92 -15.42
N THR A 3 41.81 -0.60 -16.23
CA THR A 3 40.45 -0.37 -15.73
C THR A 3 39.78 -1.72 -15.54
N THR A 4 39.60 -2.14 -14.29
CA THR A 4 38.77 -3.31 -13.97
C THR A 4 37.32 -2.96 -14.30
N ALA A 5 36.72 -3.65 -15.27
CA ALA A 5 35.31 -3.52 -15.57
C ALA A 5 34.49 -4.25 -14.48
N THR A 6 33.69 -3.51 -13.72
CA THR A 6 32.71 -4.11 -12.81
C THR A 6 31.58 -4.71 -13.65
N ASN A 7 31.38 -6.01 -13.53
CA ASN A 7 30.23 -6.69 -14.14
C ASN A 7 28.99 -6.47 -13.26
N TYR A 8 27.95 -5.86 -13.83
CA TYR A 8 26.65 -5.72 -13.20
C TYR A 8 25.70 -6.77 -13.79
N THR A 9 24.94 -7.45 -12.93
CA THR A 9 23.86 -8.34 -13.35
C THR A 9 22.55 -7.61 -13.14
N LEU A 10 21.68 -7.57 -14.16
CA LEU A 10 20.33 -7.06 -13.99
C LEU A 10 19.54 -7.98 -13.05
N SER A 11 18.92 -7.38 -12.05
CA SER A 11 17.95 -8.03 -11.17
C SER A 11 16.70 -7.17 -11.02
N GLY A 12 15.60 -7.78 -10.59
CA GLY A 12 14.42 -7.03 -10.14
C GLY A 12 14.72 -6.20 -8.88
N TRP A 13 13.74 -5.38 -8.51
CA TRP A 13 13.74 -4.65 -7.24
C TRP A 13 13.66 -5.63 -6.07
N ASP A 14 14.37 -5.33 -4.98
CA ASP A 14 14.05 -5.95 -3.69
C ASP A 14 12.77 -5.28 -3.15
N LEU A 15 11.69 -6.06 -3.11
CA LEU A 15 10.37 -5.59 -2.67
C LEU A 15 9.99 -6.12 -1.29
N SER A 16 10.92 -6.78 -0.58
CA SER A 16 10.65 -7.41 0.72
C SER A 16 10.19 -6.42 1.80
N GLU A 17 10.61 -5.16 1.71
CA GLU A 17 10.15 -4.09 2.60
C GLU A 17 8.70 -3.65 2.34
N LEU A 18 8.19 -3.84 1.12
CA LEU A 18 6.80 -3.54 0.77
C LEU A 18 5.89 -4.74 1.04
N LEU A 19 6.35 -5.95 0.68
CA LEU A 19 5.62 -7.19 0.88
C LEU A 19 6.60 -8.37 0.92
N ALA A 20 6.93 -8.83 2.13
CA ALA A 20 7.90 -9.89 2.35
C ALA A 20 7.48 -11.24 1.74
N GLU A 21 6.18 -11.56 1.81
CA GLU A 21 5.61 -12.82 1.33
C GLU A 21 4.41 -12.56 0.41
N PRO A 22 4.64 -12.31 -0.89
CA PRO A 22 3.60 -11.91 -1.83
C PRO A 22 2.81 -13.12 -2.35
N THR A 23 2.22 -13.89 -1.45
CA THR A 23 1.33 -14.99 -1.83
C THR A 23 -0.09 -14.47 -2.05
N ASP A 24 -0.87 -15.14 -2.91
CA ASP A 24 -2.28 -14.80 -3.15
C ASP A 24 -3.09 -14.68 -1.84
N ALA A 25 -2.82 -15.56 -0.87
CA ALA A 25 -3.49 -15.54 0.42
C ALA A 25 -3.16 -14.27 1.22
N ILE A 26 -1.90 -13.84 1.24
CA ILE A 26 -1.46 -12.62 1.93
C ILE A 26 -2.02 -11.38 1.23
N VAL A 27 -1.94 -11.32 -0.11
CA VAL A 27 -2.49 -10.22 -0.90
C VAL A 27 -4.00 -10.09 -0.68
N SER A 28 -4.74 -11.22 -0.76
CA SER A 28 -6.18 -11.23 -0.53
C SER A 28 -6.55 -10.78 0.89
N ALA A 29 -5.78 -11.22 1.90
CA ALA A 29 -5.99 -10.80 3.28
C ALA A 29 -5.76 -9.29 3.48
N GLN A 30 -4.72 -8.73 2.87
CA GLN A 30 -4.46 -7.28 2.93
C GLN A 30 -5.55 -6.47 2.21
N LEU A 31 -6.04 -6.94 1.07
CA LEU A 31 -7.16 -6.30 0.36
C LEU A 31 -8.43 -6.31 1.22
N ALA A 32 -8.76 -7.45 1.84
CA ALA A 32 -9.92 -7.57 2.72
C ALA A 32 -9.82 -6.64 3.95
N ASP A 33 -8.63 -6.54 4.57
CA ASP A 33 -8.37 -5.61 5.68
C ASP A 33 -8.54 -4.15 5.25
N ILE A 34 -8.05 -3.77 4.05
CA ILE A 34 -8.25 -2.42 3.51
C ILE A 34 -9.74 -2.15 3.27
N GLU A 35 -10.48 -3.09 2.70
CA GLU A 35 -11.93 -2.95 2.45
C GLU A 35 -12.71 -2.78 3.76
N GLU A 36 -12.39 -3.54 4.80
CA GLU A 36 -13.02 -3.43 6.12
C GLU A 36 -12.77 -2.05 6.76
N GLU A 37 -11.53 -1.57 6.70
CA GLU A 37 -11.15 -0.26 7.24
C GLU A 37 -11.81 0.89 6.47
N VAL A 38 -11.90 0.78 5.14
CA VAL A 38 -12.65 1.73 4.31
C VAL A 38 -14.12 1.74 4.69
N GLY A 39 -14.77 0.59 4.82
CA GLY A 39 -16.17 0.50 5.23
C GLY A 39 -16.42 1.14 6.61
N THR A 40 -15.50 0.91 7.55
CA THR A 40 -15.54 1.55 8.88
C THR A 40 -15.38 3.06 8.78
N PHE A 41 -14.46 3.54 7.93
CA PHE A 41 -14.23 4.97 7.70
C PHE A 41 -15.42 5.66 7.03
N GLU A 42 -16.05 5.02 6.05
CA GLU A 42 -17.27 5.52 5.41
C GLU A 42 -18.43 5.69 6.40
N GLY A 43 -18.50 4.81 7.41
CA GLY A 43 -19.46 4.92 8.51
C GLY A 43 -19.34 6.22 9.33
N LEU A 44 -18.23 6.95 9.23
CA LEU A 44 -18.05 8.25 9.90
C LEU A 44 -18.73 9.41 9.15
N ARG A 45 -19.21 9.21 7.91
CA ARG A 45 -19.71 10.29 7.03
C ARG A 45 -20.78 11.14 7.71
N SER A 46 -21.83 10.53 8.23
CA SER A 46 -22.95 11.25 8.87
C SER A 46 -22.51 12.04 10.11
N ARG A 47 -21.53 11.51 10.87
CA ARG A 47 -20.96 12.17 12.04
C ARG A 47 -20.10 13.37 11.64
N LEU A 48 -19.35 13.24 10.56
CA LEU A 48 -18.50 14.30 10.01
C LEU A 48 -19.26 15.33 9.16
N GLU A 49 -20.54 15.12 8.88
CA GLU A 49 -21.42 16.11 8.22
C GLU A 49 -22.24 16.94 9.22
N ALA A 50 -22.27 16.55 10.49
CA ALA A 50 -23.01 17.27 11.54
C ALA A 50 -22.42 18.67 11.78
N GLU A 51 -23.24 19.70 12.01
CA GLU A 51 -22.76 21.08 12.21
C GLU A 51 -21.81 21.29 13.40
N SER A 52 -21.72 20.31 14.31
CA SER A 52 -20.95 20.39 15.55
C SER A 52 -19.89 19.30 15.68
N GLN A 53 -18.95 19.20 14.74
CA GLN A 53 -17.79 18.31 14.91
C GLN A 53 -16.81 18.90 15.93
N THR A 54 -16.18 18.03 16.72
CA THR A 54 -15.07 18.41 17.58
C THR A 54 -13.73 18.31 16.85
N PRO A 55 -12.70 19.06 17.26
CA PRO A 55 -11.35 18.89 16.71
C PRO A 55 -10.82 17.46 16.81
N ASP A 56 -11.16 16.74 17.88
CA ASP A 56 -10.73 15.35 18.11
C ASP A 56 -11.35 14.39 17.10
N GLU A 57 -12.61 14.62 16.70
CA GLU A 57 -13.29 13.81 15.67
C GLU A 57 -12.63 13.98 14.31
N VAL A 58 -12.27 15.20 13.95
CA VAL A 58 -11.56 15.49 12.70
C VAL A 58 -10.16 14.86 12.73
N HIS A 59 -9.42 15.02 13.83
CA HIS A 59 -8.09 14.44 13.97
C HIS A 59 -8.12 12.91 13.88
N MET A 60 -9.09 12.28 14.55
CA MET A 60 -9.31 10.83 14.47
C MET A 60 -9.62 10.38 13.03
N ALA A 61 -10.51 11.10 12.33
CA ALA A 61 -10.86 10.77 10.95
C ALA A 61 -9.66 10.89 10.01
N VAL A 62 -8.89 11.98 10.09
CA VAL A 62 -7.66 12.16 9.30
C VAL A 62 -6.65 11.05 9.59
N GLY A 63 -6.43 10.72 10.86
CA GLY A 63 -5.53 9.64 11.24
C GLY A 63 -5.94 8.28 10.67
N ARG A 64 -7.23 7.96 10.67
CA ARG A 64 -7.76 6.74 10.02
C ARG A 64 -7.55 6.75 8.52
N TYR A 65 -7.86 7.87 7.86
CA TYR A 65 -7.63 8.04 6.43
C TYR A 65 -6.16 7.81 6.05
N GLU A 66 -5.23 8.41 6.79
CA GLU A 66 -3.79 8.24 6.56
C GLU A 66 -3.33 6.78 6.74
N GLN A 67 -3.90 6.06 7.71
CA GLN A 67 -3.58 4.64 7.92
C GLN A 67 -4.08 3.77 6.75
N ILE A 68 -5.32 3.98 6.30
CA ILE A 68 -5.89 3.28 5.14
C ILE A 68 -5.03 3.53 3.89
N ILE A 69 -4.71 4.80 3.64
CA ILE A 69 -3.88 5.22 2.52
C ILE A 69 -2.51 4.56 2.61
N ARG A 70 -1.85 4.55 3.77
CA ARG A 70 -0.55 3.88 3.93
C ARG A 70 -0.61 2.38 3.60
N LYS A 71 -1.62 1.66 4.10
CA LYS A 71 -1.83 0.23 3.79
C LYS A 71 -2.03 0.01 2.29
N ALA A 72 -2.93 0.78 1.67
CA ALA A 72 -3.25 0.68 0.25
C ALA A 72 -2.05 1.00 -0.66
N TRP A 73 -1.27 2.04 -0.34
CA TRP A 73 -0.10 2.42 -1.12
C TRP A 73 1.02 1.38 -1.05
N SER A 74 1.25 0.74 0.10
CA SER A 74 2.27 -0.33 0.18
C SER A 74 1.97 -1.46 -0.81
N LEU A 75 0.71 -1.93 -0.85
CA LEU A 75 0.30 -2.99 -1.77
C LEU A 75 0.30 -2.51 -3.23
N ALA A 76 -0.17 -1.28 -3.49
CA ALA A 76 -0.19 -0.71 -4.83
C ALA A 76 1.23 -0.51 -5.39
N TYR A 77 2.17 0.00 -4.58
CA TYR A 77 3.56 0.16 -5.00
C TYR A 77 4.26 -1.17 -5.20
N TYR A 78 3.98 -2.19 -4.37
CA TYR A 78 4.43 -3.54 -4.63
C TYR A 78 3.98 -4.01 -6.02
N GLY A 79 2.68 -3.95 -6.30
CA GLY A 79 2.12 -4.38 -7.60
C GLY A 79 2.67 -3.58 -8.78
N HIS A 80 2.81 -2.27 -8.64
CA HIS A 80 3.39 -1.40 -9.66
C HIS A 80 4.85 -1.76 -9.97
N LEU A 81 5.69 -1.93 -8.96
CA LEU A 81 7.12 -2.23 -9.15
C LEU A 81 7.32 -3.65 -9.67
N TRP A 82 6.53 -4.61 -9.17
CA TRP A 82 6.53 -5.98 -9.65
C TRP A 82 6.14 -6.05 -11.14
N PHE A 83 5.02 -5.42 -11.53
CA PHE A 83 4.59 -5.37 -12.93
C PHE A 83 5.60 -4.61 -13.81
N SER A 84 6.19 -3.53 -13.30
CA SER A 84 7.19 -2.76 -14.06
C SER A 84 8.51 -3.51 -14.27
N ALA A 85 8.81 -4.51 -13.44
CA ALA A 85 9.98 -5.36 -13.61
C ALA A 85 9.83 -6.32 -14.80
N ASP A 86 8.62 -6.83 -15.03
CA ASP A 86 8.27 -7.62 -16.21
C ASP A 86 6.80 -7.44 -16.60
N THR A 87 6.56 -6.49 -17.50
CA THR A 87 5.20 -6.16 -17.98
C THR A 87 4.55 -7.26 -18.84
N GLN A 88 5.30 -8.30 -19.20
CA GLN A 88 4.80 -9.46 -19.96
C GLN A 88 4.61 -10.70 -19.07
N SER A 89 4.80 -10.55 -17.75
CA SER A 89 4.57 -11.62 -16.79
C SER A 89 3.13 -12.14 -16.89
N THR A 90 2.99 -13.46 -16.91
CA THR A 90 1.71 -14.19 -16.85
C THR A 90 1.54 -14.95 -15.53
N ALA A 91 2.50 -14.77 -14.61
CA ALA A 91 2.43 -15.26 -13.25
C ALA A 91 1.30 -14.56 -12.48
#